data_AF-A0A4U1MGP8-F1
#
_entry.id   AF-A0A4U1MGP8-F1
#
_cell.length_a   1.000
_cell.length_b   1.000
_cell.length_c   1.000
_cell.angle_alpha   90.00
_cell.angle_beta   90.00
_cell.angle_gamma   90.00
#
_symmetry.space_group_name_H-M   'P 1'
#
loop_
_entity.id
_entity.type
_entity.pdbx_description
1 polymer ?
#
loop_
_entity_poly.entity_id
_entity_poly.type
_entity_poly.pdbx_seq_one_letter_code
_entity_poly.pdbx_strand_id
1 'polypeptide(L)'
;MMIRLFRLVGVFCFLYLAESNLNLNSMTFTDVMLNSARYGLGAICFLVGFLFVARIIRDHVEGFISFSLQNSDYLRTFIIEVSILTGVYWILFQDNKWISLSSLVMALMYGGLSANVSAAKAIKRFRRSNEA
;
A
#
# COMPACT_ATOMS: atom_id res chain seq x y z
N MET A 1 16.40 -8.89 5.22
CA MET A 1 16.41 -8.67 3.75
C MET A 1 15.45 -9.62 3.01
N MET A 2 15.52 -10.95 3.22
CA MET A 2 14.63 -11.93 2.55
C MET A 2 13.12 -11.65 2.70
N ILE A 3 12.64 -11.31 3.91
CA ILE A 3 11.20 -11.03 4.15
C ILE A 3 10.71 -9.81 3.35
N ARG A 4 11.57 -8.82 3.09
CA ARG A 4 11.23 -7.62 2.30
C ARG A 4 11.10 -7.95 0.82
N LEU A 5 11.98 -8.81 0.31
CA LEU A 5 11.96 -9.26 -1.09
C LEU A 5 10.70 -10.07 -1.40
N PHE A 6 10.31 -10.99 -0.51
CA PHE A 6 9.06 -11.75 -0.64
C PHE A 6 7.80 -10.86 -0.65
N ARG A 7 7.79 -9.77 0.14
CA ARG A 7 6.69 -8.81 0.16
C ARG A 7 6.57 -8.04 -1.15
N LEU A 8 7.68 -7.56 -1.69
CA LEU A 8 7.71 -6.87 -3.00
C LEU A 8 7.32 -7.80 -4.15
N VAL A 9 7.79 -9.05 -4.13
CA VAL A 9 7.39 -10.07 -5.12
C VAL A 9 5.89 -10.36 -5.03
N GLY A 10 5.34 -10.48 -3.82
CA GLY A 10 3.90 -10.67 -3.63
C GLY A 10 3.08 -9.51 -4.20
N VAL A 11 3.47 -8.27 -3.92
CA VAL A 11 2.84 -7.06 -4.50
C VAL A 11 2.88 -7.13 -6.03
N PHE A 12 4.03 -7.48 -6.62
CA PHE A 12 4.19 -7.58 -8.06
C PHE A 12 3.28 -8.66 -8.66
N CYS A 13 3.25 -9.86 -8.08
CA CYS A 13 2.41 -10.96 -8.57
C CYS A 13 0.91 -10.61 -8.54
N PHE A 14 0.42 -10.00 -7.44
CA PHE A 14 -0.99 -9.63 -7.32
C PHE A 14 -1.38 -8.49 -8.26
N LEU A 15 -0.52 -7.49 -8.45
CA LEU A 15 -0.79 -6.38 -9.38
C LEU A 15 -0.70 -6.83 -10.84
N TYR A 16 0.21 -7.75 -11.17
CA TYR A 16 0.29 -8.36 -12.49
C TYR A 16 -0.93 -9.22 -12.82
N LEU A 17 -1.40 -10.03 -11.85
CA LEU A 17 -2.66 -10.77 -11.97
C LEU A 17 -3.85 -9.81 -12.11
N ALA A 18 -3.82 -8.66 -11.43
CA ALA A 18 -4.87 -7.66 -11.56
C ALA A 18 -4.94 -7.06 -12.96
N GLU A 19 -3.80 -6.62 -13.49
CA GLU A 19 -3.73 -6.04 -14.84
C GLU A 19 -4.09 -7.07 -15.93
N SER A 20 -3.52 -8.27 -15.89
CA SER A 20 -3.85 -9.33 -16.86
C SER A 20 -5.32 -9.74 -16.89
N ASN A 21 -6.08 -9.49 -15.82
CA ASN A 21 -7.51 -9.82 -15.73
C ASN A 21 -8.44 -8.60 -15.83
N LEU A 22 -7.91 -7.38 -15.72
CA LEU A 22 -8.67 -6.14 -15.84
C LEU A 22 -8.31 -5.46 -17.16
N ASN A 23 -9.24 -5.45 -18.10
CA ASN A 23 -9.10 -4.63 -19.31
C ASN A 23 -9.35 -3.15 -18.94
N LEU A 24 -8.32 -2.49 -18.39
CA LEU A 24 -8.42 -1.19 -17.71
C LEU A 24 -8.63 0.01 -18.64
N ASN A 25 -8.71 -0.21 -19.96
CA ASN A 25 -8.83 0.87 -20.95
C ASN A 25 -10.12 1.70 -20.84
N SER A 26 -11.16 1.18 -20.20
CA SER A 26 -12.44 1.90 -20.02
C SER A 26 -13.00 1.88 -18.59
N MET A 27 -12.24 1.35 -17.62
CA MET A 27 -12.69 1.24 -16.24
C MET A 27 -12.26 2.45 -15.43
N THR A 28 -13.12 2.96 -14.54
CA THR A 28 -12.73 3.97 -13.56
C THR A 28 -12.23 3.31 -12.28
N PHE A 29 -11.39 4.02 -11.51
CA PHE A 29 -10.90 3.52 -10.21
C PHE A 29 -12.05 3.17 -9.26
N THR A 30 -13.11 3.96 -9.29
CA THR A 30 -14.33 3.76 -8.50
C THR A 30 -15.06 2.48 -8.90
N ASP A 31 -15.08 2.14 -10.19
CA ASP A 31 -15.65 0.88 -10.69
C ASP A 31 -14.84 -0.34 -10.21
N VAL A 32 -13.51 -0.26 -10.23
CA VAL A 32 -12.65 -1.36 -9.75
C VAL A 32 -12.85 -1.59 -8.24
N MET A 33 -13.03 -0.51 -7.46
CA MET A 33 -13.19 -0.58 -6.00
C MET A 33 -14.61 -0.97 -5.55
N LEU A 34 -15.65 -0.38 -6.14
CA LEU A 34 -17.04 -0.55 -5.69
C LEU A 34 -17.79 -1.65 -6.44
N ASN A 35 -17.42 -1.93 -7.69
CA ASN A 35 -18.04 -2.96 -8.53
C ASN A 35 -17.15 -4.20 -8.68
N SER A 36 -16.32 -4.50 -7.68
CA SER A 36 -15.37 -5.64 -7.68
C SER A 36 -16.05 -6.99 -7.98
N ALA A 37 -17.31 -7.18 -7.58
CA ALA A 37 -18.10 -8.37 -7.90
C ALA A 37 -18.39 -8.55 -9.41
N ARG A 38 -18.43 -7.45 -10.17
CA ARG A 38 -18.67 -7.45 -11.62
C ARG A 38 -17.39 -7.71 -12.42
N TYR A 39 -16.24 -7.38 -11.85
CA TYR A 39 -14.91 -7.50 -12.48
C TYR A 39 -14.10 -8.70 -11.95
N GLY A 40 -14.68 -9.49 -11.03
CA GLY A 40 -14.20 -10.81 -10.64
C GLY A 40 -12.82 -10.83 -9.97
N LEU A 41 -12.00 -11.80 -10.37
CA LEU A 41 -10.71 -12.11 -9.75
C LEU A 41 -9.69 -10.95 -9.88
N GLY A 42 -9.71 -10.21 -10.99
CA GLY A 42 -8.78 -9.10 -11.24
C GLY A 42 -8.93 -7.94 -10.24
N ALA A 43 -10.16 -7.55 -9.90
CA ALA A 43 -10.43 -6.51 -8.91
C ALA A 43 -10.02 -6.94 -7.48
N ILE A 44 -10.19 -8.23 -7.15
CA ILE A 44 -9.73 -8.80 -5.88
C ILE A 44 -8.20 -8.77 -5.82
N CYS A 45 -7.51 -9.21 -6.87
CA CYS A 45 -6.06 -9.15 -6.96
C CYS A 45 -5.54 -7.70 -6.86
N PHE A 46 -6.24 -6.75 -7.48
CA PHE A 46 -5.92 -5.32 -7.38
C PHE A 46 -6.04 -4.82 -5.94
N LEU A 47 -7.16 -5.13 -5.27
CA LEU A 47 -7.43 -4.70 -3.90
C LEU A 47 -6.47 -5.35 -2.90
N VAL A 48 -6.10 -6.63 -3.10
CA VAL A 48 -5.08 -7.32 -2.29
C VAL A 48 -3.72 -6.67 -2.50
N GLY A 49 -3.30 -6.42 -3.75
CA GLY A 49 -2.06 -5.72 -4.07
C GLY A 49 -2.01 -4.32 -3.42
N PHE A 50 -3.10 -3.57 -3.52
CA PHE A 50 -3.28 -2.27 -2.87
C PHE A 50 -3.11 -2.35 -1.34
N LEU A 51 -3.77 -3.30 -0.68
CA LEU A 51 -3.67 -3.48 0.77
C LEU A 51 -2.26 -3.86 1.22
N PHE A 52 -1.53 -4.67 0.43
CA PHE A 52 -0.14 -4.99 0.70
C PHE A 52 0.75 -3.75 0.63
N VAL A 53 0.55 -2.89 -0.37
CA VAL A 53 1.29 -1.63 -0.50
C VAL A 53 1.00 -0.69 0.66
N ALA A 54 -0.28 -0.53 1.02
CA ALA A 54 -0.65 0.30 2.16
C ALA A 54 -0.09 -0.25 3.48
N ARG A 55 0.05 -1.58 3.62
CA ARG A 55 0.72 -2.20 4.76
C ARG A 55 2.22 -1.92 4.80
N ILE A 56 2.92 -1.97 3.67
CA ILE A 56 4.34 -1.60 3.59
C ILE A 56 4.52 -0.14 4.04
N ILE A 57 3.67 0.75 3.53
CA ILE A 57 3.68 2.17 3.90
C ILE A 57 3.43 2.34 5.40
N ARG A 58 2.41 1.65 5.94
CA ARG A 58 2.10 1.68 7.37
C ARG A 58 3.29 1.24 8.22
N ASP A 59 3.93 0.11 7.89
CA ASP A 59 5.09 -0.39 8.63
C ASP A 59 6.24 0.64 8.63
N HIS A 60 6.42 1.37 7.52
CA HIS A 60 7.42 2.45 7.44
C HIS A 60 7.01 3.68 8.26
N VAL A 61 5.76 4.11 8.21
CA VAL A 61 5.25 5.24 9.00
C VAL A 61 5.30 4.95 10.50
N GLU A 62 4.92 3.73 10.94
CA GLU A 62 5.11 3.29 12.32
C GLU A 62 6.60 3.28 12.72
N GLY A 63 7.48 2.86 11.80
CA GLY A 63 8.93 2.97 11.95
C GLY A 63 9.43 4.41 12.12
N PHE A 64 8.93 5.36 11.32
CA PHE A 64 9.26 6.78 11.45
C PHE A 64 8.80 7.39 12.77
N ILE A 65 7.58 7.07 13.22
CA ILE A 65 7.03 7.55 14.48
C ILE A 65 7.84 7.02 15.68
N SER A 66 8.34 5.78 15.60
CA SER A 66 9.09 5.14 16.69
C SER A 66 10.58 5.52 16.73
N PHE A 67 11.23 5.78 15.60
CA PHE A 67 12.68 6.01 15.53
C PHE A 67 13.13 7.46 15.27
N SER A 68 12.19 8.43 15.19
CA SER A 68 12.46 9.84 14.84
C SER A 68 12.95 10.03 13.40
N LEU A 69 12.58 11.17 12.78
CA LEU A 69 12.94 11.56 11.40
C LEU A 69 14.46 11.64 11.15
N GLN A 70 15.28 11.63 12.20
CA GLN A 70 16.75 11.72 12.09
C GLN A 70 17.42 10.42 11.66
N ASN A 71 16.71 9.28 11.65
CA ASN A 71 17.31 8.01 11.26
C ASN A 71 17.40 7.88 9.72
N SER A 72 18.51 8.35 9.16
CA SER A 72 18.70 8.50 7.70
C SER A 72 18.55 7.18 6.92
N ASP A 73 18.87 6.04 7.55
CA ASP A 73 18.80 4.72 6.92
C ASP A 73 17.35 4.27 6.67
N TYR A 74 16.43 4.57 7.61
CA TYR A 74 15.01 4.28 7.45
C TYR A 74 14.38 5.18 6.39
N LEU A 75 14.74 6.46 6.36
CA LEU A 75 14.27 7.41 5.36
C LEU A 75 14.73 7.03 3.95
N ARG A 76 16.01 6.65 3.80
CA ARG A 76 16.56 6.17 2.54
C ARG A 76 15.88 4.88 2.07
N THR A 77 15.64 3.94 2.97
CA THR A 77 14.93 2.70 2.65
C THR A 77 13.51 2.97 2.17
N PHE A 78 12.78 3.86 2.85
CA PHE A 78 11.43 4.26 2.46
C PHE A 78 11.40 4.86 1.05
N ILE A 79 12.31 5.80 0.74
CA ILE A 79 12.38 6.44 -0.58
C ILE A 79 12.65 5.40 -1.67
N ILE A 80 13.56 4.45 -1.43
CA ILE A 80 13.86 3.38 -2.40
C ILE A 80 12.64 2.47 -2.61
N GLU A 81 11.99 2.00 -1.54
CA GLU A 81 10.83 1.10 -1.66
C GLU A 81 9.64 1.79 -2.32
N VAL A 82 9.35 3.05 -1.98
CA VAL A 82 8.29 3.83 -2.63
C VAL A 82 8.62 4.10 -4.11
N SER A 83 9.88 4.37 -4.44
CA SER A 83 10.31 4.58 -5.83
C SER A 83 10.16 3.30 -6.67
N ILE A 84 10.56 2.15 -6.13
CA ILE A 84 10.37 0.84 -6.78
C ILE A 84 8.88 0.56 -6.97
N LEU A 85 8.06 0.75 -5.94
CA LEU A 85 6.61 0.57 -6.04
C LEU A 85 5.99 1.49 -7.09
N THR A 86 6.41 2.75 -7.15
CA THR A 86 5.96 3.69 -8.18
C THR A 86 6.32 3.21 -9.58
N GLY A 87 7.54 2.71 -9.77
CA GLY A 87 7.99 2.12 -11.04
C GLY A 87 7.18 0.89 -11.44
N VAL A 88 6.88 -0.01 -10.49
CA VAL A 88 6.04 -1.19 -10.71
C VAL A 88 4.63 -0.79 -11.15
N TYR A 89 4.03 0.18 -10.46
CA TYR A 89 2.71 0.71 -10.82
C TYR A 89 2.71 1.40 -12.19
N TRP A 90 3.81 2.06 -12.55
CA TRP A 90 3.94 2.73 -13.84
C TRP A 90 4.08 1.76 -15.02
N ILE A 91 4.84 0.68 -14.83
CA ILE A 91 5.08 -0.35 -15.85
C ILE A 91 3.85 -1.25 -16.02
N LEU A 92 3.28 -1.73 -14.91
CA LEU A 92 2.15 -2.66 -14.95
C LEU A 92 0.87 -2.00 -15.47
N PHE A 93 0.64 -0.72 -15.19
CA PHE A 93 -0.57 -0.02 -15.61
C PHE A 93 -0.26 1.04 -16.67
N GLN A 94 0.57 0.69 -17.65
CA GLN A 94 1.05 1.61 -18.69
C GLN A 94 -0.10 2.26 -19.47
N ASP A 95 -1.18 1.51 -19.69
CA ASP A 95 -2.36 1.98 -20.43
C ASP A 95 -3.28 2.88 -19.61
N ASN A 96 -3.24 2.79 -18.28
CA ASN A 96 -4.07 3.60 -17.39
C ASN A 96 -3.30 4.14 -16.17
N LYS A 97 -2.32 5.01 -16.47
CA LYS A 97 -1.39 5.61 -15.50
C LYS A 97 -2.08 6.43 -14.40
N TRP A 98 -3.23 7.02 -14.70
CA TRP A 98 -3.97 7.86 -13.75
C TRP A 98 -4.63 7.03 -12.64
N ILE A 99 -5.18 5.87 -12.96
CA ILE A 99 -5.76 4.93 -11.99
C ILE A 99 -4.68 4.38 -11.09
N SER A 100 -3.57 4.00 -11.69
CA SER A 100 -2.35 3.55 -11.00
C SER A 100 -1.84 4.59 -10.01
N LEU A 101 -1.67 5.84 -10.44
CA LEU A 101 -1.26 6.94 -9.56
C LEU A 101 -2.27 7.21 -8.44
N SER A 102 -3.56 7.25 -8.76
CA SER A 102 -4.63 7.48 -7.78
C SER A 102 -4.66 6.39 -6.71
N SER A 103 -4.44 5.13 -7.12
CA SER A 103 -4.36 3.99 -6.21
C SER A 103 -3.15 4.06 -5.28
N LEU A 104 -2.00 4.52 -5.79
CA LEU A 104 -0.78 4.70 -5.01
C LEU A 104 -0.95 5.83 -3.97
N VAL A 105 -1.53 6.96 -4.37
CA VAL A 105 -1.83 8.08 -3.47
C VAL A 105 -2.82 7.62 -2.38
N MET A 106 -3.85 6.87 -2.75
CA MET A 106 -4.81 6.34 -1.78
C MET A 106 -4.17 5.33 -0.83
N ALA A 107 -3.22 4.51 -1.31
CA ALA A 107 -2.47 3.58 -0.47
C ALA A 107 -1.56 4.31 0.52
N LEU A 108 -0.96 5.44 0.12
CA LEU A 108 -0.18 6.32 0.99
C LEU A 108 -1.05 6.93 2.09
N MET A 109 -2.20 7.51 1.73
CA MET A 109 -3.13 8.08 2.69
C MET A 109 -3.67 7.02 3.65
N TYR A 110 -4.09 5.86 3.14
CA TYR A 110 -4.61 4.76 3.96
C TYR A 110 -3.54 4.19 4.89
N GLY A 111 -2.32 3.97 4.40
CA GLY A 111 -1.19 3.49 5.21
C GLY A 111 -0.84 4.44 6.35
N GLY A 112 -0.77 5.75 6.06
CA GLY A 112 -0.51 6.79 7.06
C GLY A 112 -1.63 6.90 8.11
N LEU A 113 -2.90 6.90 7.69
CA LEU A 113 -4.05 6.89 8.60
C LEU A 113 -4.06 5.64 9.48
N SER A 114 -3.79 4.47 8.90
CA SER A 114 -3.74 3.20 9.63
C SER A 114 -2.65 3.19 10.71
N ALA A 115 -1.47 3.77 10.41
CA ALA A 115 -0.39 3.95 11.38
C ALA A 115 -0.80 4.89 12.53
N ASN A 116 -1.44 6.02 12.22
CA ASN A 116 -1.90 6.97 13.24
C ASN A 116 -2.97 6.34 14.16
N VAL A 117 -3.94 5.60 13.60
CA VAL A 117 -4.95 4.87 14.38
C VAL A 117 -4.31 3.78 15.26
N SER A 118 -3.28 3.10 14.76
CA SER A 118 -2.50 2.11 15.50
C SER A 118 -1.80 2.74 16.72
N ALA A 119 -1.09 3.86 16.51
CA ALA A 119 -0.43 4.62 17.56
C ALA A 119 -1.43 5.13 18.61
N ALA A 120 -2.56 5.70 18.18
CA ALA A 120 -3.63 6.15 19.07
C ALA A 120 -4.22 5.01 19.91
N LYS A 121 -4.37 3.80 19.35
CA LYS A 121 -4.80 2.61 20.08
C LYS A 121 -3.76 2.16 21.11
N ALA A 122 -2.47 2.20 20.77
CA ALA A 122 -1.39 1.85 21.70
C ALA A 122 -1.40 2.79 22.92
N ILE A 123 -1.48 4.10 22.70
CA ILE A 123 -1.54 5.11 23.78
C ILE A 123 -2.76 4.89 24.69
N LYS A 124 -3.94 4.61 24.10
CA LYS A 124 -5.15 4.29 24.88
C LYS A 124 -5.00 3.04 25.75
N ARG A 125 -4.27 2.01 25.27
CA ARG A 125 -4.00 0.80 26.07
C ARG A 125 -3.04 1.08 27.22
N PHE A 126 -1.95 1.81 26.97
CA PHE A 126 -1.01 2.22 28.02
C PHE A 126 -1.68 3.06 29.12
N ARG A 127 -2.60 3.95 28.74
CA ARG A 127 -3.36 4.73 29.72
C ARG A 127 -4.22 3.84 30.61
N ARG A 128 -4.94 2.87 30.03
CA ARG A 128 -5.77 1.92 30.79
C ARG A 128 -4.95 1.00 31.71
N SER A 129 -3.73 0.64 31.34
CA SER A 129 -2.86 -0.18 32.21
C SER A 129 -2.23 0.62 33.36
N ASN A 130 -2.14 1.95 33.25
CA ASN A 130 -1.65 2.81 34.33
C ASN A 130 -2.77 3.30 35.27
N GLU A 131 -4.04 3.19 34.85
CA GLU A 131 -5.21 3.56 35.65
C GLU A 131 -5.82 2.36 36.44
N ALA A 132 -5.30 1.14 36.25
CA ALA A 132 -5.74 -0.09 36.92
C ALA A 132 -4.66 -0.60 37.90
#